data_AF-A0A956BK85-F1
#
_entry.id   AF-A0A956BK85-F1
#
_cell.length_a   1.000
_cell.length_b   1.000
_cell.length_c   1.000
_cell.angle_alpha   90.00
_cell.angle_beta   90.00
_cell.angle_gamma   90.00
#
_symmetry.space_group_name_H-M   'P 1'
#
loop_
_entity.id
_entity.type
_entity.pdbx_description
1 polymer ?
#
loop_
_entity_poly.entity_id
_entity_poly.type
_entity_poly.pdbx_seq_one_letter_code
_entity_poly.pdbx_strand_id
1 'polypeptide(L)'
;MIARHLLERLHRAVQRGEVYLAPTDSLPSHERAAAAEVARALREEGPEAARETIASLHAAGSLGDVARVSALHVVAASPAVRDYAEACRMADLQEYLALQEGGSQLLPRLASADRHRGVVAFLMGHHTVALDWFSRAFERERTAENLGNVLATLLATGERAEAHDLLATVRSAFPAGFASDLERRIAADDDLRELRGA
;
A
#
# COMPACT_ATOMS: atom_id res chain seq x y z
N MET A 1 -16.87 -10.24 16.68
CA MET A 1 -15.62 -10.50 17.45
C MET A 1 -14.45 -10.83 16.51
N ILE A 2 -14.31 -10.09 15.40
CA ILE A 2 -13.37 -10.37 14.27
C ILE A 2 -12.19 -9.37 14.25
N ALA A 3 -12.37 -8.18 14.83
CA ALA A 3 -11.41 -7.07 14.80
C ALA A 3 -10.05 -7.35 15.50
N ARG A 4 -10.02 -8.17 16.55
CA ARG A 4 -8.79 -8.44 17.32
C ARG A 4 -7.81 -9.34 16.58
N HIS A 5 -8.30 -10.35 15.84
CA HIS A 5 -7.45 -11.26 15.09
C HIS A 5 -6.83 -10.60 13.85
N LEU A 6 -7.56 -9.66 13.23
CA LEU A 6 -7.08 -8.82 12.12
C LEU A 6 -6.06 -7.77 12.56
N LEU A 7 -6.29 -7.09 13.70
CA LEU A 7 -5.29 -6.18 14.31
C LEU A 7 -4.01 -6.91 14.73
N GLU A 8 -4.12 -8.12 15.28
CA GLU A 8 -2.98 -9.01 15.60
C GLU A 8 -2.29 -9.57 14.35
N ARG A 9 -2.96 -9.58 13.19
CA ARG A 9 -2.40 -10.03 11.91
C ARG A 9 -1.75 -8.92 11.13
N LEU A 10 -2.34 -7.72 11.07
CA LEU A 10 -1.68 -6.50 10.63
C LEU A 10 -0.43 -6.23 11.49
N HIS A 11 -0.53 -6.47 12.80
CA HIS A 11 0.66 -6.53 13.66
C HIS A 11 1.66 -7.58 13.20
N ARG A 12 1.24 -8.80 12.84
CA ARG A 12 2.15 -9.87 12.41
C ARG A 12 2.74 -9.69 11.01
N ALA A 13 2.01 -9.17 10.03
CA ALA A 13 2.52 -8.85 8.70
C ALA A 13 3.57 -7.74 8.80
N VAL A 14 3.32 -6.73 9.65
CA VAL A 14 4.29 -5.68 9.89
C VAL A 14 5.44 -6.11 10.82
N GLN A 15 5.21 -7.01 11.80
CA GLN A 15 6.26 -7.59 12.66
C GLN A 15 7.14 -8.63 11.94
N ARG A 16 6.60 -9.37 10.96
CA ARG A 16 7.38 -10.24 10.07
C ARG A 16 8.10 -9.46 8.98
N GLY A 17 7.78 -8.18 8.86
CA GLY A 17 8.46 -7.35 7.91
C GLY A 17 8.00 -7.50 6.46
N GLU A 18 6.77 -7.91 6.26
CA GLU A 18 6.06 -7.53 5.04
C GLU A 18 5.66 -6.06 5.26
N VAL A 19 6.66 -5.17 5.20
CA VAL A 19 6.45 -3.74 5.27
C VAL A 19 5.51 -3.44 4.12
N TYR A 20 4.37 -2.88 4.47
CA TYR A 20 3.46 -2.20 3.57
C TYR A 20 4.23 -1.08 2.85
N LEU A 21 5.02 -1.46 1.85
CA LEU A 21 5.66 -0.55 0.93
C LEU A 21 4.73 -0.43 -0.25
N ALA A 22 4.42 0.81 -0.58
CA ALA A 22 3.79 1.20 -1.83
C ALA A 22 4.35 0.38 -3.01
N PRO A 23 3.54 0.08 -4.05
CA PRO A 23 4.03 -0.59 -5.25
C PRO A 23 5.28 0.13 -5.75
N THR A 24 6.41 -0.59 -5.73
CA THR A 24 7.69 -0.02 -6.15
C THR A 24 7.91 -0.21 -7.64
N ASP A 25 7.19 -1.12 -8.29
CA ASP A 25 7.47 -1.55 -9.67
C ASP A 25 7.37 -0.41 -10.69
N SER A 26 6.50 0.57 -10.44
CA SER A 26 6.37 1.78 -11.26
C SER A 26 7.40 2.87 -10.94
N LEU A 27 8.12 2.77 -9.82
CA LEU A 27 9.17 3.71 -9.45
C LEU A 27 10.44 3.49 -10.28
N PRO A 28 11.27 4.53 -10.50
CA PRO A 28 12.63 4.38 -10.99
C PRO A 28 13.45 3.38 -10.17
N SER A 29 14.41 2.68 -10.80
CA SER A 29 15.20 1.62 -10.16
C SER A 29 15.94 2.06 -8.89
N HIS A 30 16.41 3.31 -8.84
CA HIS A 30 17.08 3.87 -7.67
C HIS A 30 16.12 4.09 -6.50
N GLU A 31 14.90 4.58 -6.77
CA GLU A 31 13.87 4.76 -5.74
C GLU A 31 13.37 3.42 -5.20
N ARG A 32 13.34 2.36 -6.03
CA ARG A 32 13.02 1.00 -5.55
C ARG A 32 14.04 0.47 -4.54
N ALA A 33 15.33 0.67 -4.82
CA ALA A 33 16.40 0.25 -3.91
C ALA A 33 16.32 1.04 -2.59
N ALA A 34 16.10 2.35 -2.68
CA ALA A 34 15.90 3.21 -1.52
C ALA A 34 14.68 2.76 -0.68
N ALA A 35 13.55 2.45 -1.32
CA ALA A 35 12.36 1.95 -0.62
C ALA A 35 12.62 0.62 0.11
N ALA A 36 13.34 -0.31 -0.52
CA ALA A 36 13.71 -1.59 0.09
C ALA A 36 14.61 -1.40 1.33
N GLU A 37 15.53 -0.44 1.27
CA GLU A 37 16.40 -0.10 2.40
C GLU A 37 15.61 0.48 3.58
N VAL A 38 14.69 1.41 3.31
CA VAL A 38 13.80 1.97 4.34
C VAL A 38 12.95 0.89 4.99
N ALA A 39 12.39 -0.03 4.20
CA ALA A 39 11.65 -1.16 4.75
C ALA A 39 12.53 -2.05 5.63
N ARG A 40 13.76 -2.35 5.19
CA ARG A 40 14.70 -3.12 6.00
C ARG A 40 14.97 -2.45 7.34
N ALA A 41 15.29 -1.16 7.34
CA ALA A 41 15.53 -0.38 8.56
C ALA A 41 14.30 -0.40 9.49
N LEU A 42 13.10 -0.18 8.95
CA LEU A 42 11.87 -0.19 9.74
C LEU A 42 11.61 -1.54 10.44
N ARG A 43 11.98 -2.65 9.80
CA ARG A 43 11.79 -4.01 10.33
C ARG A 43 12.81 -4.40 11.37
N GLU A 44 14.07 -4.20 11.03
CA GLU A 44 15.20 -4.78 11.75
C GLU A 44 15.66 -3.86 12.89
N GLU A 45 15.49 -2.55 12.70
CA GLU A 45 16.11 -1.52 13.54
C GLU A 45 15.04 -0.59 14.18
N GLY A 46 13.88 -0.45 13.52
CA GLY A 46 12.71 0.25 14.05
C GLY A 46 12.43 1.62 13.42
N PRO A 47 11.41 2.34 13.91
CA PRO A 47 10.93 3.58 13.29
C PRO A 47 11.95 4.72 13.25
N GLU A 48 12.76 4.89 14.29
CA GLU A 48 13.77 5.94 14.38
C GLU A 48 14.87 5.73 13.33
N ALA A 49 15.42 4.51 13.26
CA ALA A 49 16.39 4.13 12.24
C ALA A 49 15.82 4.32 10.83
N ALA A 50 14.56 3.92 10.59
CA ALA A 50 13.91 4.17 9.30
C ALA A 50 13.83 5.65 8.93
N ARG A 51 13.53 6.55 9.89
CA ARG A 51 13.51 8.00 9.65
C ARG A 51 14.91 8.54 9.33
N GLU A 52 15.94 8.05 10.01
CA GLU A 52 17.34 8.40 9.72
C GLU A 52 17.75 7.92 8.32
N THR A 53 17.41 6.69 7.95
CA THR A 53 17.63 6.14 6.60
C THR A 53 16.92 6.98 5.54
N ILE A 54 15.64 7.35 5.75
CA ILE A 54 14.89 8.22 4.84
C ILE A 54 15.58 9.57 4.68
N ALA A 55 16.02 10.19 5.78
CA ALA A 55 16.71 11.49 5.74
C ALA A 55 18.04 11.40 4.98
N SER A 56 18.82 10.34 5.20
CA SER A 56 20.09 10.09 4.52
C SER A 56 19.89 9.89 3.01
N LEU A 57 18.94 9.04 2.61
CA LEU A 57 18.65 8.73 1.20
C LEU A 57 18.12 9.96 0.44
N HIS A 58 17.30 10.78 1.08
CA HIS A 58 16.83 12.05 0.51
C HIS A 58 17.97 13.07 0.37
N ALA A 59 18.81 13.23 1.39
CA ALA A 59 19.98 14.10 1.33
C ALA A 59 20.97 13.69 0.22
N ALA A 60 21.07 12.38 -0.05
CA ALA A 60 21.88 11.83 -1.13
C ALA A 60 21.20 11.90 -2.52
N GLY A 61 19.96 12.40 -2.62
CA GLY A 61 19.18 12.48 -3.87
C GLY A 61 18.69 11.13 -4.40
N SER A 62 18.81 10.05 -3.61
CA SER A 62 18.33 8.71 -3.99
C SER A 62 16.83 8.52 -3.75
N LEU A 63 16.21 9.46 -3.04
CA LEU A 63 14.78 9.49 -2.76
C LEU A 63 14.27 10.90 -3.08
N GLY A 64 13.36 11.05 -4.06
CA GLY A 64 12.72 12.33 -4.36
C GLY A 64 11.74 12.79 -3.26
N ASP A 65 11.22 14.01 -3.38
CA ASP A 65 10.34 14.58 -2.34
C ASP A 65 9.05 13.78 -2.16
N VAL A 66 8.39 13.39 -3.26
CA VAL A 66 7.19 12.53 -3.23
C VAL A 66 7.48 11.18 -2.58
N ALA A 67 8.61 10.55 -2.95
CA ALA A 67 9.00 9.25 -2.42
C ALA A 67 9.36 9.33 -0.91
N ARG A 68 9.98 10.44 -0.49
CA ARG A 68 10.30 10.72 0.92
C ARG A 68 9.04 10.78 1.79
N VAL A 69 8.04 11.56 1.39
CA VAL A 69 6.81 11.68 2.19
C VAL A 69 5.99 10.40 2.18
N SER A 70 6.01 9.64 1.07
CA SER A 70 5.44 8.29 1.00
C SER A 70 6.11 7.34 2.01
N ALA A 71 7.43 7.38 2.12
CA ALA A 71 8.17 6.56 3.08
C ALA A 71 7.87 6.97 4.54
N LEU A 72 7.79 8.27 4.83
CA LEU A 72 7.42 8.79 6.16
C LEU A 72 5.99 8.40 6.54
N HIS A 73 5.05 8.39 5.57
CA HIS A 73 3.70 7.86 5.79
C HIS A 73 3.75 6.42 6.30
N VAL A 74 4.52 5.54 5.65
CA VAL A 74 4.64 4.12 6.04
C VAL A 74 5.16 4.00 7.47
N VAL A 75 6.17 4.80 7.85
CA VAL A 75 6.68 4.82 9.23
C VAL A 75 5.60 5.25 10.21
N ALA A 76 4.89 6.35 9.93
CA ALA A 76 3.84 6.90 10.80
C ALA A 76 2.65 5.93 10.97
N ALA A 77 2.22 5.29 9.88
CA ALA A 77 1.12 4.32 9.86
C ALA A 77 1.50 2.95 10.45
N SER A 78 2.79 2.67 10.63
CA SER A 78 3.25 1.37 11.14
C SER A 78 2.66 1.05 12.53
N PRO A 79 2.44 -0.22 12.88
CA PRO A 79 1.91 -0.62 14.19
C PRO A 79 2.79 -0.23 15.37
N ALA A 80 4.09 0.00 15.15
CA ALA A 80 5.00 0.48 16.18
C ALA A 80 4.76 1.96 16.52
N VAL A 81 4.32 2.77 15.55
CA VAL A 81 4.14 4.22 15.71
C VAL A 81 2.68 4.60 15.87
N ARG A 82 1.82 4.14 14.96
CA ARG A 82 0.37 4.40 14.92
C ARG A 82 0.00 5.88 15.02
N ASP A 83 0.84 6.76 14.49
CA ASP A 83 0.54 8.17 14.36
C ASP A 83 -0.25 8.39 13.06
N TYR A 84 -1.52 8.03 13.10
CA TYR A 84 -2.41 8.15 11.94
C TYR A 84 -2.66 9.60 11.53
N ALA A 85 -2.52 10.56 12.46
CA ALA A 85 -2.62 11.97 12.14
C ALA A 85 -1.44 12.42 11.28
N GLU A 86 -0.22 12.02 11.63
CA GLU A 86 0.96 12.24 10.78
C GLU A 86 0.86 11.49 9.45
N ALA A 87 0.39 10.23 9.47
CA ALA A 87 0.21 9.46 8.24
C ALA A 87 -0.75 10.17 7.25
N CYS A 88 -1.88 10.71 7.73
CA CYS A 88 -2.78 11.52 6.90
C CYS A 88 -2.08 12.77 6.36
N ARG A 89 -1.35 13.53 7.20
CA ARG A 89 -0.59 14.71 6.76
C ARG A 89 0.41 14.37 5.66
N MET A 90 1.10 13.23 5.77
CA MET A 90 2.06 12.77 4.76
C MET A 90 1.37 12.38 3.44
N ALA A 91 0.19 11.76 3.49
CA ALA A 91 -0.58 11.43 2.28
C ALA A 91 -1.06 12.70 1.56
N ASP A 92 -1.54 13.70 2.30
CA ASP A 92 -1.95 15.00 1.74
C ASP A 92 -0.76 15.76 1.15
N LEU A 93 0.38 15.76 1.83
CA LEU A 93 1.61 16.36 1.34
C LEU A 93 2.12 15.63 0.09
N GLN A 94 2.00 14.30 0.03
CA GLN A 94 2.38 13.51 -1.14
C GLN A 94 1.56 13.90 -2.37
N GLU A 95 0.24 14.03 -2.22
CA GLU A 95 -0.62 14.49 -3.32
C GLU A 95 -0.22 15.88 -3.78
N TYR A 96 -0.04 16.82 -2.85
CA TYR A 96 0.40 18.18 -3.17
C TYR A 96 1.71 18.18 -3.96
N LEU A 97 2.73 17.46 -3.50
CA LEU A 97 4.03 17.38 -4.17
C LEU A 97 3.91 16.70 -5.54
N ALA A 98 3.09 15.66 -5.67
CA ALA A 98 2.84 15.00 -6.95
C ALA A 98 2.21 15.96 -7.96
N LEU A 99 1.25 16.78 -7.54
CA LEU A 99 0.62 17.82 -8.37
C LEU A 99 1.59 18.93 -8.76
N GLN A 100 2.52 19.32 -7.87
CA GLN A 100 3.57 20.29 -8.18
C GLN A 100 4.57 19.75 -9.21
N GLU A 101 5.02 18.50 -9.05
CA GLU A 101 5.97 17.87 -9.97
C GLU A 101 5.35 17.53 -11.34
N GLY A 102 4.10 17.05 -11.35
CA GLY A 102 3.38 16.67 -12.57
C GLY A 102 4.07 15.54 -13.36
N GLY A 103 3.99 15.64 -14.70
CA GLY A 103 4.67 14.73 -15.62
C GLY A 103 4.04 13.33 -15.75
N SER A 104 4.80 12.40 -16.34
CA SER A 104 4.32 11.04 -16.63
C SER A 104 4.05 10.18 -15.39
N GLN A 105 4.60 10.57 -14.24
CA GLN A 105 4.43 9.87 -12.96
C GLN A 105 3.28 10.42 -12.11
N LEU A 106 2.54 11.41 -12.60
CA LEU A 106 1.47 12.04 -11.82
C LEU A 106 0.40 11.03 -11.37
N LEU A 107 -0.16 10.25 -12.31
CA LEU A 107 -1.23 9.31 -11.98
C LEU A 107 -0.79 8.20 -11.00
N PRO A 108 0.36 7.51 -11.18
CA PRO A 108 0.88 6.57 -10.18
C PRO A 108 1.09 7.21 -8.80
N ARG A 109 1.60 8.45 -8.74
CA ARG A 109 1.85 9.13 -7.45
C ARG A 109 0.55 9.52 -6.74
N LEU A 110 -0.47 9.95 -7.49
CA LEU A 110 -1.82 10.19 -6.95
C LEU A 110 -2.47 8.89 -6.50
N ALA A 111 -2.36 7.81 -7.27
CA ALA A 111 -2.85 6.48 -6.86
C ALA A 111 -2.18 6.03 -5.56
N SER A 112 -0.88 6.27 -5.42
CA SER A 112 -0.13 5.97 -4.20
C SER A 112 -0.61 6.78 -2.99
N ALA A 113 -0.94 8.06 -3.16
CA ALA A 113 -1.51 8.88 -2.08
C ALA A 113 -2.92 8.41 -1.68
N ASP A 114 -3.78 8.08 -2.65
CA ASP A 114 -5.12 7.52 -2.39
C ASP A 114 -5.02 6.18 -1.64
N ARG A 115 -4.11 5.31 -2.07
CA ARG A 115 -3.83 4.04 -1.38
C ARG A 115 -3.39 4.26 0.07
N HIS A 116 -2.51 5.22 0.33
CA HIS A 116 -2.09 5.58 1.69
C HIS A 116 -3.25 6.08 2.58
N ARG A 117 -4.21 6.84 2.02
CA ARG A 117 -5.44 7.19 2.74
C ARG A 117 -6.31 5.97 3.03
N GLY A 118 -6.43 5.06 2.06
CA GLY A 118 -7.13 3.79 2.22
C GLY A 118 -6.55 2.96 3.37
N VAL A 119 -5.23 2.92 3.51
CA VAL A 119 -4.54 2.21 4.59
C VAL A 119 -4.87 2.79 5.94
N VAL A 120 -4.78 4.11 6.10
CA VAL A 120 -5.10 4.74 7.38
C VAL A 120 -6.56 4.45 7.76
N ALA A 121 -7.49 4.59 6.82
CA ALA A 121 -8.89 4.25 7.03
C ALA A 121 -9.06 2.77 7.44
N PHE A 122 -8.35 1.85 6.76
CA PHE A 122 -8.39 0.42 7.06
C PHE A 122 -7.86 0.11 8.46
N LEU A 123 -6.71 0.66 8.82
CA LEU A 123 -6.08 0.49 10.14
C LEU A 123 -6.93 1.06 11.28
N MET A 124 -7.73 2.09 10.99
CA MET A 124 -8.70 2.68 11.93
C MET A 124 -10.04 1.91 11.97
N GLY A 125 -10.21 0.86 11.16
CA GLY A 125 -11.44 0.06 11.10
C GLY A 125 -12.56 0.68 10.26
N HIS A 126 -12.28 1.74 9.51
CA HIS A 126 -13.21 2.41 8.60
C HIS A 126 -13.19 1.75 7.22
N HIS A 127 -13.51 0.45 7.14
CA HIS A 127 -13.31 -0.35 5.93
C HIS A 127 -14.08 0.14 4.70
N THR A 128 -15.29 0.68 4.85
CA THR A 128 -16.04 1.28 3.73
C THR A 128 -15.32 2.50 3.15
N VAL A 129 -14.71 3.32 4.01
CA VAL A 129 -13.90 4.47 3.59
C VAL A 129 -12.60 4.00 2.93
N ALA A 130 -11.99 2.94 3.48
CA ALA A 130 -10.81 2.32 2.87
C ALA A 130 -11.11 1.80 1.46
N LEU A 131 -12.27 1.15 1.26
CA LEU A 131 -12.69 0.62 -0.03
C LEU A 131 -12.84 1.72 -1.09
N ASP A 132 -13.44 2.87 -0.74
CA ASP A 132 -13.54 4.03 -1.64
C ASP A 132 -12.14 4.50 -2.08
N TRP A 133 -11.23 4.68 -1.12
CA TRP A 133 -9.86 5.11 -1.43
C TRP A 133 -9.08 4.09 -2.27
N PHE A 134 -9.17 2.79 -1.96
CA PHE A 134 -8.49 1.76 -2.76
C PHE A 134 -9.08 1.64 -4.16
N SER A 135 -10.39 1.83 -4.32
CA SER A 135 -11.05 1.87 -5.63
C SER A 135 -10.54 3.04 -6.47
N ARG A 136 -10.43 4.24 -5.88
CA ARG A 136 -9.85 5.42 -6.54
C ARG A 136 -8.39 5.20 -6.95
N ALA A 137 -7.59 4.60 -6.07
CA ALA A 137 -6.21 4.25 -6.39
C ALA A 137 -6.13 3.32 -7.60
N PHE A 138 -6.99 2.29 -7.67
CA PHE A 138 -7.07 1.37 -8.80
C PHE A 138 -7.54 2.05 -10.09
N GLU A 139 -8.52 2.96 -10.02
CA GLU A 139 -8.99 3.73 -11.17
C GLU A 139 -7.89 4.60 -11.79
N ARG A 140 -7.04 5.20 -10.95
CA ARG A 140 -5.89 6.00 -11.38
C ARG A 140 -4.75 5.15 -11.92
N GLU A 141 -4.50 4.00 -11.31
CA GLU A 141 -3.42 3.10 -11.68
C GLU A 141 -3.86 1.63 -11.56
N ARG A 142 -4.18 1.02 -12.71
CA ARG A 142 -4.69 -0.35 -12.79
C ARG A 142 -3.57 -1.37 -12.60
N THR A 143 -3.17 -1.59 -11.35
CA THR A 143 -2.20 -2.61 -10.96
C THR A 143 -2.87 -3.74 -10.18
N ALA A 144 -2.27 -4.93 -10.25
CA ALA A 144 -2.69 -6.08 -9.45
C ALA A 144 -2.60 -5.78 -7.94
N GLU A 145 -1.67 -4.92 -7.53
CA GLU A 145 -1.55 -4.44 -6.16
C GLU A 145 -2.75 -3.62 -5.70
N ASN A 146 -3.13 -2.58 -6.46
CA ASN A 146 -4.26 -1.74 -6.09
C ASN A 146 -5.56 -2.55 -6.06
N LEU A 147 -5.74 -3.47 -7.01
CA LEU A 147 -6.86 -4.40 -7.00
C LEU A 147 -6.81 -5.39 -5.82
N GLY A 148 -5.63 -5.85 -5.43
CA GLY A 148 -5.44 -6.68 -4.23
C GLY A 148 -5.95 -6.00 -2.96
N ASN A 149 -5.70 -4.70 -2.80
CA ASN A 149 -6.21 -3.93 -1.66
C ASN A 149 -7.76 -3.83 -1.67
N VAL A 150 -8.37 -3.69 -2.86
CA VAL A 150 -9.84 -3.72 -3.02
C VAL A 150 -10.39 -5.08 -2.58
N LEU A 151 -9.84 -6.18 -3.11
CA LEU A 151 -10.26 -7.54 -2.78
C LEU A 151 -10.11 -7.85 -1.29
N ALA A 152 -8.98 -7.49 -0.69
CA ALA A 152 -8.75 -7.68 0.75
C ALA A 152 -9.78 -6.92 1.59
N THR A 153 -10.17 -5.71 1.15
CA THR A 153 -11.17 -4.89 1.86
C THR A 153 -12.59 -5.45 1.72
N LEU A 154 -12.96 -5.99 0.55
CA LEU A 154 -14.23 -6.70 0.34
C LEU A 154 -14.33 -7.92 1.26
N LEU A 155 -13.26 -8.72 1.34
CA LEU A 155 -13.20 -9.87 2.25
C LEU A 155 -13.31 -9.45 3.72
N ALA A 156 -12.62 -8.37 4.11
CA ALA A 156 -12.65 -7.84 5.48
C ALA A 156 -14.03 -7.30 5.89
N THR A 157 -14.83 -6.82 4.94
CA THR A 157 -16.21 -6.36 5.16
C THR A 157 -17.26 -7.47 5.04
N GLY A 158 -16.86 -8.66 4.56
CA GLY A 158 -17.72 -9.82 4.41
C GLY A 158 -18.38 -9.93 3.03
N GLU A 159 -18.08 -9.02 2.11
CA GLU A 159 -18.56 -8.96 0.71
C GLU A 159 -17.86 -10.02 -0.17
N ARG A 160 -17.92 -11.28 0.25
CA ARG A 160 -17.20 -12.39 -0.40
C ARG A 160 -17.64 -12.63 -1.83
N ALA A 161 -18.96 -12.62 -2.06
CA ALA A 161 -19.51 -12.85 -3.39
C ALA A 161 -18.98 -11.81 -4.39
N GLU A 162 -18.97 -10.54 -4.01
CA GLU A 162 -18.43 -9.45 -4.82
C GLU A 162 -16.92 -9.62 -5.08
N ALA A 163 -16.14 -10.03 -4.07
CA ALA A 163 -14.72 -10.31 -4.27
C ALA A 163 -14.47 -11.46 -5.27
N HIS A 164 -15.26 -12.53 -5.22
CA HIS A 164 -15.17 -13.64 -6.17
C HIS A 164 -15.61 -13.25 -7.58
N ASP A 165 -16.71 -12.51 -7.72
CA ASP A 165 -17.22 -12.03 -9.01
C ASP A 165 -16.24 -11.08 -9.68
N LEU A 166 -15.61 -10.20 -8.91
CA LEU A 166 -14.57 -9.30 -9.39
C LEU A 166 -13.34 -10.07 -9.87
N LEU A 167 -12.88 -11.09 -9.12
CA LEU A 167 -11.77 -11.94 -9.54
C LEU A 167 -12.09 -12.73 -10.81
N ALA A 168 -13.30 -13.27 -10.93
CA ALA A 168 -13.76 -13.96 -12.15
C ALA A 168 -13.79 -13.02 -13.36
N THR A 169 -14.24 -11.77 -13.16
CA THR A 169 -14.22 -10.73 -14.18
C THR A 169 -12.79 -10.42 -14.62
N VAL A 170 -11.85 -10.29 -13.69
CA VAL A 170 -10.44 -10.03 -14.00
C VAL A 170 -9.84 -11.16 -14.84
N ARG A 171 -10.07 -12.42 -14.45
CA ARG A 171 -9.55 -13.59 -15.18
C ARG A 171 -10.10 -13.71 -16.61
N SER A 172 -11.32 -13.26 -16.84
CA SER A 172 -11.99 -13.38 -18.15
C SER A 172 -11.81 -12.15 -19.05
N ALA A 173 -11.70 -10.95 -18.48
CA ALA A 173 -11.76 -9.70 -19.24
C ALA A 173 -10.45 -8.89 -19.24
N PHE A 174 -9.53 -9.14 -18.31
CA PHE A 174 -8.27 -8.39 -18.24
C PHE A 174 -7.13 -9.10 -19.00
N PRO A 175 -6.06 -8.37 -19.39
CA PRO A 175 -4.90 -8.99 -20.00
C PRO A 175 -4.30 -10.10 -19.13
N ALA A 176 -3.86 -11.21 -19.75
CA ALA A 176 -3.35 -12.38 -19.06
C ALA A 176 -2.18 -12.07 -18.10
N GLY A 177 -1.33 -11.09 -18.44
CA GLY A 177 -0.26 -10.61 -17.56
C GLY A 177 -0.79 -10.04 -16.26
N PHE A 178 -1.81 -9.18 -16.32
CA PHE A 178 -2.45 -8.59 -15.14
C PHE A 178 -3.08 -9.66 -14.24
N ALA A 179 -3.83 -10.60 -14.84
CA ALA A 179 -4.41 -11.71 -14.09
C ALA A 179 -3.33 -12.57 -13.41
N SER A 180 -2.23 -12.87 -14.12
CA SER A 180 -1.10 -13.62 -13.56
C SER A 180 -0.42 -12.89 -12.39
N ASP A 181 -0.32 -11.57 -12.47
CA ASP A 181 0.25 -10.74 -11.40
C ASP A 181 -0.64 -10.75 -10.16
N LEU A 182 -1.96 -10.67 -10.37
CA LEU A 182 -2.95 -10.76 -9.29
C LEU A 182 -2.95 -12.14 -8.63
N GLU A 183 -2.84 -13.23 -9.40
CA GLU A 183 -2.74 -14.58 -8.86
C GLU A 183 -1.49 -14.77 -7.99
N ARG A 184 -0.33 -14.22 -8.42
CA ARG A 184 0.88 -14.23 -7.58
C ARG A 184 0.66 -13.48 -6.27
N ARG A 185 -0.08 -12.37 -6.30
CA ARG A 185 -0.44 -11.63 -5.09
C ARG A 185 -1.38 -12.42 -4.19
N ILE A 186 -2.45 -13.02 -4.73
CA ILE A 186 -3.39 -13.87 -3.97
C ILE A 186 -2.67 -15.05 -3.30
N ALA A 187 -1.67 -15.63 -3.99
CA ALA A 187 -0.86 -16.70 -3.44
C ALA A 187 0.04 -16.24 -2.27
N ALA A 188 0.58 -15.02 -2.34
CA ALA A 188 1.49 -14.47 -1.34
C ALA A 188 0.78 -13.79 -0.15
N ASP A 189 -0.42 -13.26 -0.36
CA ASP A 189 -1.15 -12.46 0.62
C ASP A 189 -2.19 -13.31 1.37
N ASP A 190 -2.04 -13.41 2.69
CA ASP A 190 -2.94 -14.18 3.55
C ASP A 190 -4.30 -13.51 3.77
N ASP A 191 -4.45 -12.22 3.48
CA ASP A 191 -5.76 -11.54 3.48
C ASP A 191 -6.60 -11.99 2.27
N LEU A 192 -5.94 -12.41 1.19
CA LEU A 192 -6.58 -12.91 -0.03
C LEU A 192 -6.74 -14.43 -0.07
N ARG A 193 -6.37 -15.14 1.01
CA ARG A 193 -6.34 -16.61 1.03
C ARG A 193 -7.66 -17.29 0.64
N GLU A 194 -8.79 -16.65 0.92
CA GLU A 194 -10.13 -17.18 0.59
C GLU A 194 -10.39 -17.24 -0.92
N LEU A 195 -9.62 -16.47 -1.71
CA LEU A 195 -9.69 -16.44 -3.16
C LEU A 195 -8.76 -17.46 -3.84
N ARG A 196 -7.90 -18.14 -3.07
CA ARG A 196 -6.96 -19.13 -3.62
C ARG A 196 -7.74 -20.33 -4.16
N GLY A 197 -7.57 -20.62 -5.45
CA GLY A 197 -8.24 -21.76 -6.10
C GLY A 197 -9.74 -21.58 -6.32
N ALA A 198 -10.29 -20.38 -6.03
CA ALA A 198 -11.56 -19.94 -6.58
C ALA A 198 -11.46 -19.77 -8.10
#